data_AF-A0A5C8EPQ7-F1
#
_entry.id   AF-A0A5C8EPQ7-F1
#
_cell.length_a   1.000
_cell.length_b   1.000
_cell.length_c   1.000
_cell.angle_alpha   90.00
_cell.angle_beta   90.00
_cell.angle_gamma   90.00
#
_symmetry.space_group_name_H-M   'P 1'
#
loop_
_entity.id
_entity.type
_entity.pdbx_description
1 polymer ?
#
loop_
_entity_poly.entity_id
_entity_poly.type
_entity_poly.pdbx_seq_one_letter_code
_entity_poly.pdbx_strand_id
1 'polypeptide(L)'
;MSKLGLEEIADRCGYTEIAKHKKLLDDLENNIIDNLILKYIEKSLLSHWKSAIESIILQNRQSGFNEYLKEKENQGDIINNRDSRILYIALYKIFIKEKEISSYGFLSPDEEPYVDIIIINENMTIPEKRCVVAHELAHIIVERILKEKNVGIHWDTINEEELINTIMCYILYDKSNFYKDNKLKNFMVDGVSEFKELRESIIKKYGN
;
A
#
# COMPACT_ATOMS: atom_id res chain seq x y z
N MET A 1 18.44 -6.12 -12.03
CA MET A 1 17.44 -6.06 -13.10
C MET A 1 17.05 -4.60 -13.28
N SER A 2 16.57 -4.22 -14.45
CA SER A 2 15.94 -2.90 -14.67
C SER A 2 14.71 -2.77 -13.75
N LYS A 3 14.42 -1.56 -13.29
CA LYS A 3 13.17 -1.26 -12.59
C LYS A 3 12.02 -1.60 -13.55
N LEU A 4 11.09 -2.46 -13.12
CA LEU A 4 9.86 -2.74 -13.87
C LEU A 4 8.79 -1.74 -13.41
N GLY A 5 8.11 -1.12 -14.37
CA GLY A 5 7.00 -0.20 -14.09
C GLY A 5 5.71 -0.95 -13.76
N LEU A 6 4.70 -0.23 -13.25
CA LEU A 6 3.41 -0.85 -12.86
C LEU A 6 2.70 -1.51 -14.05
N GLU A 7 2.73 -0.88 -15.24
CA GLU A 7 2.20 -1.45 -16.48
C GLU A 7 2.87 -2.78 -16.81
N GLU A 8 4.20 -2.80 -16.79
CA GLU A 8 4.97 -3.99 -17.13
C GLU A 8 4.74 -5.13 -16.12
N ILE A 9 4.49 -4.82 -14.85
CA ILE A 9 4.11 -5.81 -13.85
C ILE A 9 2.69 -6.35 -14.10
N ALA A 10 1.72 -5.49 -14.40
CA ALA A 10 0.36 -5.91 -14.73
C ALA A 10 0.35 -6.86 -15.93
N ASP A 11 1.07 -6.50 -16.99
CA ASP A 11 1.20 -7.31 -18.20
C ASP A 11 1.83 -8.68 -17.91
N ARG A 12 2.97 -8.71 -17.19
CA ARG A 12 3.69 -9.96 -16.86
C ARG A 12 2.92 -10.88 -15.92
N CYS A 13 2.03 -10.33 -15.08
CA CYS A 13 1.15 -11.11 -14.21
C CYS A 13 -0.17 -11.50 -14.91
N GLY A 14 -0.42 -11.02 -16.13
CA GLY A 14 -1.65 -11.26 -16.88
C GLY A 14 -2.89 -10.58 -16.28
N TYR A 15 -2.72 -9.45 -15.59
CA TYR A 15 -3.81 -8.61 -15.09
C TYR A 15 -4.32 -7.72 -16.23
N THR A 16 -5.06 -8.34 -17.15
CA THR A 16 -5.38 -7.75 -18.45
C THR A 16 -6.43 -6.65 -18.39
N GLU A 17 -7.19 -6.53 -17.31
CA GLU A 17 -8.16 -5.45 -17.16
C GLU A 17 -7.44 -4.18 -16.72
N ILE A 18 -6.60 -4.25 -15.69
CA ILE A 18 -5.85 -3.08 -15.21
C ILE A 18 -4.77 -2.60 -16.19
N ALA A 19 -4.15 -3.51 -16.95
CA ALA A 19 -3.14 -3.18 -17.96
C ALA A 19 -3.66 -2.23 -19.06
N LYS A 20 -4.99 -2.20 -19.29
CA LYS A 20 -5.62 -1.27 -20.24
C LYS A 20 -5.60 0.17 -19.74
N HIS A 21 -5.43 0.39 -18.44
CA HIS A 21 -5.42 1.71 -17.79
C HIS A 21 -4.00 2.28 -17.68
N LYS A 22 -3.24 2.28 -18.78
CA LYS A 22 -1.82 2.70 -18.81
C LYS A 22 -1.55 4.04 -18.13
N LYS A 23 -2.35 5.06 -18.47
CA LYS A 23 -2.22 6.40 -17.89
C LYS A 23 -2.37 6.40 -16.36
N LEU A 24 -3.29 5.60 -15.82
CA LEU A 24 -3.45 5.46 -14.37
C LEU A 24 -2.19 4.82 -13.75
N LEU A 25 -1.68 3.76 -14.36
CA LEU A 25 -0.48 3.08 -13.88
C LEU A 25 0.76 3.99 -13.94
N ASP A 26 0.91 4.75 -15.02
CA ASP A 26 1.97 5.76 -15.16
C ASP A 26 1.82 6.88 -14.14
N ASP A 27 0.61 7.40 -13.91
CA ASP A 27 0.36 8.45 -12.93
C ASP A 27 0.61 7.94 -11.50
N LEU A 28 0.24 6.70 -11.20
CA LEU A 28 0.54 6.04 -9.92
C LEU A 28 2.03 5.85 -9.74
N GLU A 29 2.73 5.38 -10.78
CA GLU A 29 4.17 5.18 -10.75
C GLU A 29 4.88 6.52 -10.51
N ASN A 30 4.64 7.51 -11.36
CA ASN A 30 5.36 8.78 -11.32
C ASN A 30 4.99 9.68 -10.14
N ASN A 31 3.72 9.73 -9.75
CA ASN A 31 3.24 10.70 -8.75
C ASN A 31 3.19 10.14 -7.33
N ILE A 32 3.09 8.82 -7.17
CA ILE A 32 2.85 8.21 -5.86
C ILE A 32 3.99 7.26 -5.51
N ILE A 33 4.27 6.27 -6.34
CA ILE A 33 5.29 5.26 -6.07
C ILE A 33 6.70 5.85 -6.13
N ASP A 34 7.00 6.66 -7.13
CA ASP A 34 8.32 7.27 -7.27
C ASP A 34 8.55 8.36 -6.23
N ASN A 35 7.49 9.06 -5.81
CA ASN A 35 7.55 9.96 -4.67
C ASN A 35 7.66 9.22 -3.32
N LEU A 36 7.04 8.05 -3.16
CA LEU A 36 7.22 7.14 -2.01
C LEU A 36 8.67 6.66 -1.93
N ILE A 37 9.26 6.31 -3.07
CA ILE A 37 10.60 5.76 -3.22
C ILE A 37 11.66 6.87 -3.05
N LEU A 38 11.58 7.99 -3.79
CA LEU A 38 12.57 9.08 -3.78
C LEU A 38 12.73 9.74 -2.40
N LYS A 39 11.64 9.89 -1.63
CA LYS A 39 11.70 10.49 -0.28
C LYS A 39 12.34 9.57 0.76
N TYR A 40 12.49 8.27 0.49
CA TYR A 40 12.91 7.28 1.49
C TYR A 40 14.05 6.34 1.04
N ILE A 41 14.54 6.44 -0.20
CA ILE A 41 15.73 5.72 -0.72
C ILE A 41 16.99 5.93 0.14
N GLU A 42 17.08 7.00 0.94
CA GLU A 42 18.28 7.24 1.76
C GLU A 42 18.43 6.32 2.99
N LYS A 43 17.42 5.54 3.41
CA LYS A 43 17.53 4.52 4.49
C LYS A 43 16.72 3.26 4.08
N SER A 44 16.72 2.09 4.76
CA SER A 44 16.38 0.75 4.17
C SER A 44 14.96 0.10 4.28
N LEU A 45 14.52 -0.66 3.24
CA LEU A 45 13.74 -1.93 3.22
C LEU A 45 12.32 -2.04 3.86
N LEU A 46 11.46 -2.92 3.31
CA LEU A 46 9.98 -3.14 3.47
C LEU A 46 9.21 -2.63 4.73
N SER A 47 9.82 -2.47 5.90
CA SER A 47 9.34 -1.50 6.91
C SER A 47 9.10 -0.11 6.31
N HIS A 48 9.76 0.20 5.20
CA HIS A 48 9.63 1.41 4.41
C HIS A 48 8.36 1.54 3.63
N TRP A 49 7.84 0.46 3.02
CA TRP A 49 6.56 0.57 2.36
C TRP A 49 5.49 0.94 3.38
N LYS A 50 5.46 0.23 4.51
CA LYS A 50 4.62 0.61 5.67
C LYS A 50 4.87 2.05 6.15
N SER A 51 6.12 2.43 6.43
CA SER A 51 6.45 3.76 6.98
C SER A 51 6.23 4.91 5.99
N ALA A 52 6.45 4.66 4.71
CA ALA A 52 6.24 5.63 3.62
C ALA A 52 4.75 5.81 3.37
N ILE A 53 3.96 4.72 3.34
CA ILE A 53 2.50 4.78 3.33
C ILE A 53 1.99 5.57 4.54
N GLU A 54 2.47 5.24 5.75
CA GLU A 54 2.11 6.00 6.98
C GLU A 54 2.41 7.49 6.85
N SER A 55 3.59 7.83 6.34
CA SER A 55 4.05 9.21 6.23
C SER A 55 3.29 9.98 5.15
N ILE A 56 2.96 9.36 4.02
CA ILE A 56 2.15 10.00 2.97
C ILE A 56 0.74 10.25 3.46
N ILE A 57 0.10 9.28 4.10
CA ILE A 57 -1.25 9.45 4.64
C ILE A 57 -1.26 10.58 5.67
N LEU A 58 -0.25 10.60 6.56
CA LEU A 58 -0.09 11.67 7.53
C LEU A 58 0.09 13.04 6.85
N GLN A 59 1.02 13.16 5.88
CA GLN A 59 1.24 14.41 5.13
C GLN A 59 -0.01 14.88 4.39
N ASN A 60 -0.73 13.95 3.76
CA ASN A 60 -1.96 14.24 3.01
C ASN A 60 -3.03 14.82 3.93
N ARG A 61 -3.25 14.19 5.09
CA ARG A 61 -4.24 14.64 6.07
C ARG A 61 -3.84 15.96 6.71
N GLN A 62 -2.56 16.15 7.01
CA GLN A 62 -2.02 17.44 7.47
C GLN A 62 -2.27 18.56 6.45
N SER A 63 -2.07 18.28 5.15
CA SER A 63 -2.35 19.24 4.08
C SER A 63 -3.83 19.61 4.00
N GLY A 64 -4.71 18.61 3.90
CA GLY A 64 -6.16 18.85 3.80
C GLY A 64 -6.72 19.56 5.03
N PHE A 65 -6.20 19.25 6.21
CA PHE A 65 -6.58 19.94 7.43
C PHE A 65 -6.07 21.39 7.47
N ASN A 66 -4.85 21.66 6.99
CA ASN A 66 -4.37 23.04 6.84
C ASN A 66 -5.21 23.86 5.86
N GLU A 67 -5.72 23.25 4.79
CA GLU A 67 -6.64 23.88 3.85
C GLU A 67 -7.98 24.20 4.51
N TYR A 68 -8.59 23.22 5.19
CA TYR A 68 -9.83 23.41 5.96
C TYR A 68 -9.71 24.55 6.99
N LEU A 69 -8.59 24.62 7.71
CA LEU A 69 -8.35 25.69 8.69
C LEU A 69 -8.28 27.06 8.01
N LYS A 70 -7.59 27.17 6.88
CA LYS A 70 -7.54 28.42 6.10
C LYS A 70 -8.93 28.84 5.62
N GLU A 71 -9.74 27.90 5.15
CA GLU A 71 -11.12 28.17 4.74
C GLU A 71 -11.97 28.68 5.91
N LYS A 72 -11.82 28.07 7.08
CA LYS A 72 -12.53 28.47 8.30
C LYS A 72 -12.11 29.84 8.83
N GLU A 73 -10.80 30.12 8.81
CA GLU A 73 -10.26 31.46 9.13
C GLU A 73 -10.80 32.53 8.15
N ASN A 74 -10.89 32.20 6.86
CA ASN A 74 -11.48 33.10 5.85
C ASN A 74 -12.99 33.34 6.04
N GLN A 75 -13.70 32.42 6.71
CA GLN A 75 -15.12 32.54 7.04
C GLN A 75 -15.38 33.31 8.36
N GLY A 76 -14.32 33.72 9.07
CA GLY A 76 -14.43 34.49 10.33
C GLY A 76 -14.63 33.65 11.59
N ASP A 77 -14.46 32.32 11.51
CA ASP A 77 -14.59 31.42 12.66
C ASP A 77 -13.38 31.56 13.62
N ILE A 78 -13.63 31.71 14.92
CA ILE A 78 -12.59 31.68 15.97
C ILE A 78 -12.34 30.22 16.36
N ILE A 79 -11.33 29.60 15.77
CA ILE A 79 -11.03 28.17 16.00
C ILE A 79 -10.13 28.02 17.24
N ASN A 80 -10.64 27.38 18.31
CA ASN A 80 -9.82 27.00 19.46
C ASN A 80 -8.94 25.79 19.10
N ASN A 81 -7.72 26.10 18.69
CA ASN A 81 -6.97 25.37 17.67
C ASN A 81 -5.93 24.39 18.21
N ARG A 82 -5.81 24.15 19.51
CA ARG A 82 -4.61 23.44 19.99
C ARG A 82 -4.79 21.94 20.02
N ASP A 83 -5.79 21.45 20.74
CA ASP A 83 -5.90 20.02 21.04
C ASP A 83 -6.54 19.23 19.88
N SER A 84 -7.51 19.80 19.18
CA SER A 84 -8.09 19.20 17.97
C SER A 84 -7.10 19.18 16.80
N ARG A 85 -6.23 20.20 16.67
CA ARG A 85 -5.15 20.19 15.67
C ARG A 85 -4.12 19.11 15.99
N ILE A 86 -3.72 18.95 17.26
CA ILE A 86 -2.71 17.97 17.67
C ILE A 86 -3.21 16.53 17.48
N LEU A 87 -4.45 16.21 17.88
CA LEU A 87 -5.02 14.86 17.76
C LEU A 87 -5.21 14.41 16.30
N TYR A 88 -5.69 15.29 15.43
CA TYR A 88 -5.98 14.97 14.02
C TYR A 88 -4.71 14.86 13.14
N ILE A 89 -3.63 15.57 13.52
CA ILE A 89 -2.37 15.70 12.77
C ILE A 89 -1.32 14.65 13.18
N ALA A 90 -1.40 14.10 14.39
CA ALA A 90 -0.23 13.49 15.01
C ALA A 90 -0.06 11.99 14.76
N LEU A 91 -1.13 11.22 14.49
CA LEU A 91 -1.03 9.76 14.52
C LEU A 91 -1.81 9.13 13.39
N TYR A 92 -1.11 8.72 12.33
CA TYR A 92 -1.56 7.61 11.51
C TYR A 92 -0.56 6.46 11.65
N LYS A 93 -1.05 5.26 11.95
CA LYS A 93 -0.22 4.07 12.12
C LYS A 93 -0.84 2.82 11.53
N ILE A 94 0.01 2.01 10.92
CA ILE A 94 -0.31 0.66 10.50
C ILE A 94 0.26 -0.29 11.55
N PHE A 95 -0.52 -1.25 12.02
CA PHE A 95 -0.03 -2.34 12.86
C PHE A 95 -0.13 -3.66 12.11
N ILE A 96 0.88 -4.52 12.26
CA ILE A 96 0.84 -5.88 11.75
C ILE A 96 0.82 -6.80 12.96
N LYS A 97 -0.19 -7.66 13.06
CA LYS A 97 -0.35 -8.61 14.16
C LYS A 97 -0.50 -10.02 13.61
N GLU A 98 0.29 -10.94 14.15
CA GLU A 98 0.09 -12.36 13.92
C GLU A 98 -0.93 -12.89 14.93
N LYS A 99 -1.89 -13.69 14.46
CA LYS A 99 -2.89 -14.35 15.31
C LYS A 99 -3.19 -15.76 14.78
N GLU A 100 -3.63 -16.62 15.67
CA GLU A 100 -4.27 -17.89 15.31
C GLU A 100 -5.66 -17.60 14.71
N ILE A 101 -5.75 -17.71 13.38
CA ILE A 101 -6.98 -17.52 12.60
C ILE A 101 -7.08 -18.61 11.54
N SER A 102 -8.29 -18.90 11.05
CA SER A 102 -8.51 -19.88 9.98
C SER A 102 -8.23 -19.34 8.58
N SER A 103 -8.32 -18.01 8.38
CA SER A 103 -8.08 -17.35 7.11
C SER A 103 -6.60 -16.99 6.89
N TYR A 104 -6.25 -16.40 5.73
CA TYR A 104 -4.87 -15.95 5.45
C TYR A 104 -4.52 -14.65 6.18
N GLY A 105 -5.50 -13.79 6.35
CA GLY A 105 -5.35 -12.48 6.95
C GLY A 105 -6.43 -11.53 6.46
N PHE A 106 -6.52 -10.38 7.10
CA PHE A 106 -7.44 -9.32 6.71
C PHE A 106 -6.95 -7.98 7.27
N LEU A 107 -7.30 -6.92 6.57
CA LEU A 107 -7.30 -5.57 7.11
C LEU A 107 -8.51 -5.40 8.03
N SER A 108 -8.25 -5.14 9.31
CA SER A 108 -9.27 -4.62 10.22
C SER A 108 -9.22 -3.11 10.12
N PRO A 109 -10.16 -2.45 9.44
CA PRO A 109 -10.32 -1.01 9.59
C PRO A 109 -10.67 -0.77 11.05
N ASP A 110 -9.92 0.08 11.73
CA ASP A 110 -10.39 0.60 13.02
C ASP A 110 -11.65 1.45 12.72
N GLU A 111 -12.59 1.53 13.66
CA GLU A 111 -13.75 2.44 13.52
C GLU A 111 -13.27 3.91 13.42
N GLU A 112 -12.04 4.17 13.86
CA GLU A 112 -11.36 5.45 13.73
C GLU A 112 -10.43 5.49 12.50
N PRO A 113 -10.43 6.58 11.72
CA PRO A 113 -9.67 6.68 10.46
C PRO A 113 -8.14 6.70 10.64
N TYR A 114 -7.62 6.63 11.86
CA TYR A 114 -6.21 6.90 12.20
C TYR A 114 -5.33 5.64 12.29
N VAL A 115 -5.94 4.46 12.35
CA VAL A 115 -5.21 3.21 12.52
C VAL A 115 -5.71 2.17 11.54
N ASP A 116 -4.77 1.48 10.90
CA ASP A 116 -5.06 0.32 10.07
C ASP A 116 -4.32 -0.90 10.67
N ILE A 117 -5.05 -1.98 10.95
CA ILE A 117 -4.47 -3.19 11.57
C ILE A 117 -4.54 -4.34 10.58
N ILE A 118 -3.38 -4.78 10.10
CA ILE A 118 -3.21 -5.97 9.28
C ILE A 118 -3.09 -7.17 10.22
N ILE A 119 -4.06 -8.08 10.19
CA ILE A 119 -4.00 -9.34 10.94
C ILE A 119 -3.60 -10.44 9.97
N ILE A 120 -2.56 -11.21 10.30
CA ILE A 120 -2.07 -12.34 9.49
C ILE A 120 -2.08 -13.64 10.29
N ASN A 121 -2.27 -14.75 9.60
CA ASN A 121 -2.24 -16.07 10.22
C ASN A 121 -0.83 -16.43 10.67
N GLU A 122 -0.67 -16.72 11.96
CA GLU A 122 0.64 -17.04 12.55
C GLU A 122 1.27 -18.31 11.98
N ASN A 123 0.45 -19.26 11.48
CA ASN A 123 0.89 -20.54 10.93
C ASN A 123 1.42 -20.44 9.48
N MET A 124 1.39 -19.26 8.87
CA MET A 124 1.93 -19.04 7.52
C MET A 124 3.46 -19.03 7.51
N THR A 125 4.03 -19.50 6.41
CA THR A 125 5.46 -19.35 6.14
C THR A 125 5.84 -17.88 5.93
N ILE A 126 7.14 -17.56 6.05
CA ILE A 126 7.63 -16.18 5.85
C ILE A 126 7.26 -15.60 4.46
N PRO A 127 7.40 -16.35 3.34
CA PRO A 127 6.94 -15.86 2.03
C PRO A 127 5.43 -15.58 2.00
N GLU A 128 4.62 -16.48 2.55
CA GLU A 128 3.17 -16.33 2.61
C GLU A 128 2.75 -15.08 3.41
N LYS A 129 3.33 -14.89 4.61
CA LYS A 129 3.10 -13.70 5.45
C LYS A 129 3.44 -12.41 4.73
N ARG A 130 4.57 -12.40 4.00
CA ARG A 130 5.00 -11.21 3.23
C ARG A 130 4.06 -10.89 2.08
N CYS A 131 3.57 -11.91 1.38
CA CYS A 131 2.59 -11.75 0.31
C CYS A 131 1.30 -11.12 0.85
N VAL A 132 0.75 -11.67 1.94
CA VAL A 132 -0.45 -11.11 2.58
C VAL A 132 -0.21 -9.67 3.06
N VAL A 133 0.91 -9.40 3.75
CA VAL A 133 1.20 -8.03 4.19
C VAL A 133 1.32 -7.06 3.00
N ALA A 134 1.97 -7.44 1.90
CA ALA A 134 2.08 -6.59 0.72
C ALA A 134 0.71 -6.33 0.06
N HIS A 135 -0.16 -7.34 0.05
CA HIS A 135 -1.53 -7.24 -0.43
C HIS A 135 -2.35 -6.25 0.41
N GLU A 136 -2.34 -6.40 1.74
CA GLU A 136 -3.08 -5.48 2.62
C GLU A 136 -2.50 -4.06 2.62
N LEU A 137 -1.18 -3.89 2.43
CA LEU A 137 -0.59 -2.57 2.21
C LEU A 137 -1.06 -1.94 0.89
N ALA A 138 -1.26 -2.73 -0.17
CA ALA A 138 -1.80 -2.26 -1.43
C ALA A 138 -3.27 -1.80 -1.29
N HIS A 139 -4.08 -2.51 -0.49
CA HIS A 139 -5.41 -2.02 -0.11
C HIS A 139 -5.34 -0.66 0.58
N ILE A 140 -4.45 -0.48 1.55
CA ILE A 140 -4.28 0.80 2.26
C ILE A 140 -3.87 1.92 1.29
N ILE A 141 -3.02 1.65 0.30
CA ILE A 141 -2.68 2.63 -0.75
C ILE A 141 -3.94 3.03 -1.51
N VAL A 142 -4.73 2.07 -1.97
CA VAL A 142 -5.97 2.34 -2.72
C VAL A 142 -6.95 3.16 -1.89
N GLU A 143 -7.26 2.75 -0.66
CA GLU A 143 -8.24 3.41 0.20
C GLU A 143 -7.75 4.77 0.72
N ARG A 144 -6.59 4.80 1.38
CA ARG A 144 -6.13 5.97 2.14
C ARG A 144 -5.37 7.00 1.31
N ILE A 145 -4.84 6.61 0.16
CA ILE A 145 -4.07 7.53 -0.70
C ILE A 145 -4.87 7.89 -1.94
N LEU A 146 -5.46 6.92 -2.64
CA LEU A 146 -6.13 7.18 -3.92
C LEU A 146 -7.58 7.63 -3.72
N LYS A 147 -8.37 6.86 -2.97
CA LYS A 147 -9.80 7.18 -2.75
C LYS A 147 -9.98 8.40 -1.84
N GLU A 148 -9.27 8.48 -0.70
CA GLU A 148 -9.35 9.66 0.20
C GLU A 148 -9.01 10.99 -0.52
N LYS A 149 -8.07 10.99 -1.46
CA LYS A 149 -7.70 12.20 -2.23
C LYS A 149 -8.58 12.48 -3.44
N ASN A 150 -9.52 11.60 -3.76
CA ASN A 150 -10.35 11.68 -4.96
C ASN A 150 -9.53 12.05 -6.21
N VAL A 151 -8.49 11.26 -6.52
CA VAL A 151 -7.51 11.53 -7.59
C VAL A 151 -8.10 11.47 -9.02
N GLY A 152 -9.41 11.67 -9.18
CA GLY A 152 -10.08 11.67 -10.49
C GLY A 152 -10.21 10.28 -11.12
N ILE A 153 -10.12 9.22 -10.31
CA ILE A 153 -10.25 7.84 -10.75
C ILE A 153 -11.73 7.42 -10.72
N HIS A 154 -12.22 6.91 -11.85
CA HIS A 154 -13.54 6.27 -11.96
C HIS A 154 -13.46 4.82 -11.47
N TRP A 155 -13.57 4.64 -10.15
CA TRP A 155 -13.40 3.35 -9.48
C TRP A 155 -14.38 2.26 -9.94
N ASP A 156 -15.55 2.65 -10.43
CA ASP A 156 -16.56 1.79 -11.04
C ASP A 156 -16.10 1.13 -12.35
N THR A 157 -15.08 1.70 -12.99
CA THR A 157 -14.52 1.21 -14.26
C THR A 157 -13.25 0.38 -14.10
N ILE A 158 -12.77 0.19 -12.87
CA ILE A 158 -11.48 -0.44 -12.57
C ILE A 158 -11.68 -1.74 -11.82
N ASN A 159 -10.97 -2.78 -12.23
CA ASN A 159 -10.82 -3.97 -11.43
C ASN A 159 -9.86 -3.68 -10.26
N GLU A 160 -10.45 -3.36 -9.11
CA GLU A 160 -9.71 -2.93 -7.92
C GLU A 160 -8.77 -4.02 -7.40
N GLU A 161 -9.20 -5.29 -7.42
CA GLU A 161 -8.39 -6.43 -6.97
C GLU A 161 -7.18 -6.65 -7.90
N GLU A 162 -7.32 -6.47 -9.22
CA GLU A 162 -6.17 -6.50 -10.13
C GLU A 162 -5.19 -5.35 -9.86
N LEU A 163 -5.67 -4.16 -9.53
CA LEU A 163 -4.82 -3.03 -9.15
C LEU A 163 -4.07 -3.32 -7.84
N ILE A 164 -4.76 -3.83 -6.82
CA ILE A 164 -4.19 -4.22 -5.53
C ILE A 164 -3.11 -5.29 -5.74
N ASN A 165 -3.41 -6.32 -6.53
CA ASN A 165 -2.46 -7.38 -6.83
C ASN A 165 -1.26 -6.88 -7.65
N THR A 166 -1.45 -5.91 -8.55
CA THR A 166 -0.36 -5.26 -9.29
C THR A 166 0.56 -4.49 -8.35
N ILE A 167 0.00 -3.68 -7.43
CA ILE A 167 0.77 -2.94 -6.43
C ILE A 167 1.48 -3.90 -5.47
N MET A 168 0.83 -4.99 -5.04
CA MET A 168 1.45 -6.05 -4.24
C MET A 168 2.68 -6.63 -4.96
N CYS A 169 2.52 -7.04 -6.22
CA CYS A 169 3.62 -7.57 -7.03
C CYS A 169 4.76 -6.55 -7.16
N TYR A 170 4.45 -5.26 -7.34
CA TYR A 170 5.43 -4.18 -7.34
C TYR A 170 6.21 -4.09 -6.03
N ILE A 171 5.52 -4.03 -4.89
CA ILE A 171 6.12 -3.97 -3.55
C ILE A 171 7.06 -5.16 -3.32
N LEU A 172 6.64 -6.37 -3.70
CA LEU A 172 7.42 -7.59 -3.53
C LEU A 172 8.62 -7.64 -4.50
N TYR A 173 8.45 -7.18 -5.74
CA TYR A 173 9.50 -7.16 -6.76
C TYR A 173 10.60 -6.16 -6.45
N ASP A 174 10.22 -4.92 -6.09
CA ASP A 174 11.14 -3.89 -5.60
C ASP A 174 12.01 -4.43 -4.44
N LYS A 175 11.38 -5.14 -3.50
CA LYS A 175 12.07 -5.80 -2.39
C LYS A 175 13.07 -6.87 -2.86
N SER A 176 12.68 -7.71 -3.82
CA SER A 176 13.54 -8.78 -4.33
C SER A 176 14.82 -8.25 -4.99
N ASN A 177 14.74 -7.08 -5.65
CA ASN A 177 15.88 -6.43 -6.30
C ASN A 177 16.93 -5.90 -5.32
N PHE A 178 16.54 -5.59 -4.08
CA PHE A 178 17.45 -5.11 -3.03
C PHE A 178 18.28 -6.26 -2.40
N TYR A 179 17.81 -7.50 -2.44
CA TYR A 179 18.42 -8.64 -1.76
C TYR A 179 19.44 -9.43 -2.62
N LYS A 180 20.38 -8.72 -3.26
CA LYS A 180 21.52 -9.35 -3.95
C LYS A 180 22.56 -9.98 -3.01
N ASP A 181 22.31 -9.98 -1.70
CA ASP A 181 23.23 -10.47 -0.68
C ASP A 181 22.97 -11.95 -0.36
N ASN A 182 24.03 -12.76 -0.27
CA ASN A 182 24.00 -14.24 -0.29
C ASN A 182 23.15 -14.92 0.81
N LYS A 183 22.73 -14.19 1.85
CA LYS A 183 21.96 -14.73 2.99
C LYS A 183 20.47 -14.92 2.74
N LEU A 184 19.93 -14.42 1.62
CA LEU A 184 18.49 -14.41 1.33
C LEU A 184 18.15 -14.86 -0.11
N LYS A 185 18.99 -15.71 -0.72
CA LYS A 185 18.77 -16.26 -2.08
C LYS A 185 17.39 -16.91 -2.29
N ASN A 186 16.80 -17.48 -1.24
CA ASN A 186 15.47 -18.09 -1.30
C ASN A 186 14.33 -17.09 -1.55
N PHE A 187 14.63 -15.80 -1.68
CA PHE A 187 13.68 -14.73 -1.97
C PHE A 187 13.89 -14.06 -3.33
N MET A 188 14.90 -14.52 -4.10
CA MET A 188 14.99 -14.16 -5.50
C MET A 188 13.94 -14.99 -6.25
N VAL A 189 13.05 -14.29 -6.95
CA VAL A 189 12.12 -14.88 -7.90
C VAL A 189 12.64 -14.60 -9.30
N ASP A 190 12.43 -15.52 -10.22
CA ASP A 190 12.78 -15.39 -11.64
C ASP A 190 11.83 -14.42 -12.36
N GLY A 191 10.62 -14.21 -11.82
CA GLY A 191 9.67 -13.23 -12.35
C GLY A 191 8.56 -12.78 -11.39
N VAL A 192 7.89 -11.68 -11.72
CA VAL A 192 6.75 -11.14 -10.94
C VAL A 192 5.53 -12.05 -10.91
N SER A 193 5.39 -12.94 -11.90
CA SER A 193 4.34 -13.96 -11.97
C SER A 193 4.38 -14.94 -10.80
N GLU A 194 5.55 -15.21 -10.24
CA GLU A 194 5.68 -16.08 -9.05
C GLU A 194 4.98 -15.49 -7.82
N PHE A 195 4.88 -14.16 -7.73
CA PHE A 195 4.12 -13.53 -6.65
C PHE A 195 2.61 -13.72 -6.82
N LYS A 196 2.12 -13.76 -8.06
CA LYS A 196 0.72 -14.09 -8.36
C LYS A 196 0.43 -15.54 -8.00
N GLU A 197 1.27 -16.47 -8.43
CA GLU A 197 1.11 -17.90 -8.10
C GLU A 197 1.15 -18.14 -6.58
N LEU A 198 2.05 -17.46 -5.87
CA LEU A 198 2.08 -17.48 -4.42
C LEU A 198 0.77 -16.98 -3.81
N ARG A 199 0.23 -15.84 -4.29
CA ARG A 199 -1.05 -15.29 -3.83
C ARG A 199 -2.20 -16.28 -4.04
N GLU A 200 -2.30 -16.86 -5.23
CA GLU A 200 -3.34 -17.86 -5.55
C GLU A 200 -3.22 -19.11 -4.68
N SER A 201 -2.00 -19.57 -4.41
CA SER A 201 -1.76 -20.71 -3.53
C SER A 201 -2.21 -20.44 -2.09
N ILE A 202 -2.02 -19.22 -1.58
CA ILE A 202 -2.47 -18.78 -0.26
C ILE A 202 -4.00 -18.77 -0.21
N ILE A 203 -4.65 -18.19 -1.21
CA ILE A 203 -6.13 -18.17 -1.30
C ILE A 203 -6.66 -19.61 -1.25
N LYS A 204 -6.08 -20.51 -2.04
CA LYS A 204 -6.50 -21.91 -2.08
C LYS A 204 -6.32 -22.63 -0.73
N LYS A 205 -5.26 -22.27 0.01
CA LYS A 205 -4.91 -22.92 1.28
C LYS A 205 -5.72 -22.39 2.47
N TYR A 206 -6.12 -21.12 2.43
CA TYR A 206 -6.67 -20.42 3.60
C TYR A 206 -7.97 -19.63 3.32
N GLY A 207 -8.47 -19.61 2.08
CA GLY A 207 -9.61 -18.77 1.65
C GLY A 207 -11.00 -19.33 1.94
N ASN A 208 -11.16 -20.12 3.00
CA ASN A 208 -12.47 -20.62 3.45
C ASN A 208 -13.22 -19.56 4.25
#